data_AF-A0A1L8STR1-F1
#
_entry.id   AF-A0A1L8STR1-F1
#
_cell.length_a   1.000
_cell.length_b   1.000
_cell.length_c   1.000
_cell.angle_alpha   90.00
_cell.angle_beta   90.00
_cell.angle_gamma   90.00
#
_symmetry.space_group_name_H-M   'P 1'
#
loop_
_entity.id
_entity.type
_entity.pdbx_description
1 polymer ?
#
loop_
_entity_poly.entity_id
_entity_poly.type
_entity_poly.pdbx_seq_one_letter_code
_entity_poly.pdbx_strand_id
1 'polypeptide(L)'
;MTNNKENKEKTKWLLVLFLAIISFLLAFMTQQLIFNFIAIILAICVYKYGNPILFKEYDDRRKRKYKEAMEVRNAAQTAITSKRIFKK
;
A
#
# COMPACT_ATOMS: atom_id res chain seq x y z
N MET A 1 16.70 17.16 -12.67
CA MET A 1 17.40 15.90 -13.02
C MET A 1 17.23 14.84 -11.92
N THR A 2 16.02 14.37 -11.63
CA THR A 2 15.74 13.40 -10.54
C THR A 2 15.01 12.13 -11.01
N ASN A 3 14.45 12.15 -12.21
CA ASN A 3 13.55 11.11 -12.73
C ASN A 3 14.23 9.72 -12.90
N ASN A 4 15.51 9.69 -13.28
CA ASN A 4 16.19 8.44 -13.61
C ASN A 4 16.49 7.57 -12.37
N LYS A 5 16.75 8.19 -11.20
CA LYS A 5 16.99 7.43 -9.95
C LYS A 5 15.71 6.85 -9.38
N GLU A 6 14.62 7.63 -9.37
CA GLU A 6 13.31 7.17 -8.90
C GLU A 6 12.76 6.02 -9.75
N ASN A 7 12.91 6.10 -11.07
CA ASN A 7 12.51 5.03 -11.99
C ASN A 7 13.34 3.76 -11.79
N LYS A 8 14.66 3.88 -11.54
CA LYS A 8 15.51 2.71 -11.25
C LYS A 8 15.09 1.99 -9.97
N GLU A 9 14.77 2.73 -8.90
CA GLU A 9 14.29 2.14 -7.65
C GLU A 9 12.93 1.46 -7.84
N LYS A 10 11.99 2.09 -8.56
CA LYS A 10 10.70 1.47 -8.92
C LYS A 10 10.91 0.16 -9.69
N THR A 11 11.76 0.17 -10.74
CA THR A 11 12.07 -1.03 -11.52
C THR A 11 12.70 -2.12 -10.67
N LYS A 12 13.62 -1.77 -9.76
CA LYS A 12 14.24 -2.74 -8.84
C LYS A 12 13.18 -3.43 -7.97
N TRP A 13 12.29 -2.68 -7.35
CA TRP A 13 11.23 -3.26 -6.51
C TRP A 13 10.21 -4.05 -7.32
N LEU A 14 9.96 -3.65 -8.56
CA LEU A 14 9.08 -4.37 -9.49
C LEU A 14 9.69 -5.72 -9.90
N LEU A 15 11.01 -5.78 -10.12
CA LEU A 15 11.74 -7.02 -10.34
C LEU A 15 11.69 -7.94 -9.12
N VAL A 16 11.85 -7.41 -7.89
CA VAL A 16 11.74 -8.21 -6.66
C VAL A 16 10.32 -8.74 -6.49
N LEU A 17 9.29 -7.93 -6.77
CA LEU A 17 7.90 -8.37 -6.76
C LEU A 17 7.66 -9.49 -7.78
N PHE A 18 8.19 -9.33 -9.00
CA PHE A 18 8.08 -10.34 -10.05
C PHE A 18 8.78 -11.64 -9.65
N LEU A 19 9.97 -11.54 -9.05
CA LEU A 19 10.70 -12.70 -8.53
C LEU A 19 9.90 -13.43 -7.44
N ALA A 20 9.25 -12.69 -6.53
CA ALA A 20 8.40 -13.29 -5.50
C ALA A 20 7.22 -14.08 -6.10
N ILE A 21 6.60 -13.58 -7.17
CA ILE A 21 5.52 -14.27 -7.89
C ILE A 21 6.05 -15.55 -8.55
N ILE A 22 7.20 -15.49 -9.22
CA ILE A 22 7.82 -16.69 -9.82
C ILE A 22 8.16 -17.72 -8.75
N SER A 23 8.77 -17.30 -7.63
CA SER A 23 9.08 -18.20 -6.51
C SER A 23 7.82 -18.85 -5.94
N PHE A 24 6.72 -18.11 -5.84
CA PHE A 24 5.43 -18.67 -5.41
C PHE A 24 4.89 -19.70 -6.40
N LEU A 25 4.92 -19.42 -7.71
CA LEU A 25 4.49 -20.36 -8.75
C LEU A 25 5.34 -21.64 -8.75
N LEU A 26 6.66 -21.51 -8.59
CA LEU A 26 7.57 -22.64 -8.48
C LEU A 26 7.31 -23.45 -7.21
N ALA A 27 7.06 -22.79 -6.07
CA ALA A 27 6.68 -23.47 -4.83
C ALA A 27 5.38 -24.26 -4.99
N PHE A 28 4.39 -23.66 -5.67
CA PHE A 28 3.11 -24.29 -5.94
C PHE A 28 3.25 -25.51 -6.85
N MET A 29 4.06 -25.41 -7.90
CA MET A 29 4.30 -26.51 -8.84
C MET A 29 5.13 -27.65 -8.23
N THR A 30 6.15 -27.34 -7.44
CA THR A 30 7.05 -28.34 -6.84
C THR A 30 6.55 -28.93 -5.53
N GLN A 31 5.47 -28.37 -4.95
CA GLN A 31 4.94 -28.68 -3.63
C GLN A 31 5.96 -28.56 -2.48
N GLN A 32 7.12 -27.95 -2.73
CA GLN A 32 8.17 -27.79 -1.74
C GLN A 32 7.89 -26.55 -0.88
N LEU A 33 7.54 -26.82 0.39
CA LEU A 33 7.17 -25.79 1.37
C LEU A 33 8.28 -24.76 1.65
N ILE A 34 9.55 -25.11 1.41
CA ILE A 34 10.70 -24.21 1.59
C ILE A 34 10.60 -23.00 0.66
N PHE A 35 10.21 -23.20 -0.60
CA PHE A 35 10.05 -22.10 -1.56
C PHE A 35 8.86 -21.20 -1.21
N ASN A 36 7.81 -21.75 -0.59
CA ASN A 36 6.72 -20.95 -0.04
C ASN A 36 7.21 -20.02 1.07
N PHE A 37 8.05 -20.52 1.98
CA PHE A 37 8.65 -19.68 3.03
C PHE A 37 9.49 -18.53 2.45
N ILE A 38 10.30 -18.82 1.43
CA ILE A 38 11.11 -17.80 0.73
C ILE A 38 10.20 -16.77 0.05
N ALA A 39 9.15 -17.21 -0.65
CA ALA A 39 8.19 -16.32 -1.30
C ALA A 39 7.47 -15.40 -0.29
N ILE A 40 7.08 -15.95 0.88
CA ILE A 40 6.45 -15.16 1.95
C ILE A 40 7.42 -14.10 2.48
N ILE A 41 8.69 -14.45 2.73
CA ILE A 41 9.70 -13.50 3.21
C ILE A 41 9.92 -12.39 2.17
N LEU A 42 10.05 -12.75 0.89
CA LEU A 42 10.18 -11.78 -0.20
C LEU A 42 8.96 -10.86 -0.29
N ALA A 43 7.75 -11.41 -0.17
CA ALA A 43 6.52 -10.62 -0.18
C ALA A 43 6.46 -9.63 0.99
N ILE A 44 6.85 -10.04 2.21
CA ILE A 44 6.93 -9.14 3.38
C ILE A 44 7.94 -8.02 3.13
N CYS A 45 9.12 -8.34 2.58
CA CYS A 45 10.13 -7.34 2.23
C CYS A 45 9.61 -6.33 1.21
N VAL A 46 8.94 -6.79 0.14
CA VAL A 46 8.33 -5.91 -0.86
C VAL A 46 7.21 -5.07 -0.24
N TYR A 47 6.38 -5.65 0.62
CA TYR A 47 5.31 -4.92 1.28
C TYR A 47 5.84 -3.79 2.18
N LYS A 48 6.93 -4.04 2.92
CA LYS A 48 7.50 -3.06 3.84
C LYS A 48 8.29 -1.96 3.13
N TYR A 49 9.10 -2.32 2.15
CA TYR A 49 10.09 -1.42 1.55
C TYR A 49 9.76 -1.02 0.11
N GLY A 50 9.20 -1.93 -0.68
CA GLY A 50 8.83 -1.69 -2.07
C GLY A 50 7.50 -0.97 -2.24
N ASN A 51 6.51 -1.25 -1.38
CA ASN A 51 5.18 -0.63 -1.43
C ASN A 51 5.21 0.91 -1.44
N PRO A 52 5.92 1.60 -0.51
CA PRO A 52 5.99 3.07 -0.51
C PRO A 52 6.73 3.65 -1.73
N ILE A 53 7.45 2.84 -2.50
CA ILE A 53 8.18 3.27 -3.71
C ILE A 53 7.35 2.99 -4.96
N LEU A 54 6.76 1.81 -5.05
CA LEU A 54 5.93 1.36 -6.18
C LEU A 54 4.57 2.08 -6.21
N PHE A 55 3.93 2.24 -5.05
CA PHE A 55 2.55 2.71 -4.93
C PHE A 55 2.41 4.09 -4.32
N LYS A 56 3.52 4.83 -4.15
CA LYS A 56 3.54 6.20 -3.59
C LYS A 56 2.40 7.08 -4.11
N GLU A 57 2.29 7.14 -5.43
CA GLU A 57 1.33 8.00 -6.13
C GLU A 57 -0.12 7.54 -5.94
N TYR A 58 -0.33 6.24 -5.85
CA TYR A 58 -1.64 5.65 -5.57
C TYR A 58 -2.06 5.92 -4.11
N ASP A 59 -1.14 5.73 -3.16
CA ASP A 59 -1.36 5.97 -1.74
C ASP A 59 -1.63 7.44 -1.44
N ASP A 60 -0.95 8.35 -2.12
CA ASP A 60 -1.20 9.78 -1.99
C ASP A 60 -2.61 10.15 -2.47
N ARG A 61 -3.07 9.58 -3.59
CA ARG A 61 -4.46 9.74 -4.04
C ARG A 61 -5.46 9.17 -3.04
N ARG A 62 -5.16 8.00 -2.47
CA ARG A 62 -6.02 7.34 -1.47
C ARG A 62 -6.10 8.17 -0.19
N LYS A 63 -4.98 8.69 0.31
CA LYS A 63 -4.93 9.55 1.51
C LYS A 63 -5.74 10.82 1.34
N ARG A 64 -5.72 11.45 0.16
CA ARG A 64 -6.54 12.64 -0.14
C ARG A 64 -8.03 12.33 0.00
N LYS A 65 -8.51 11.26 -0.63
CA LYS A 65 -9.91 10.81 -0.51
C LYS A 65 -10.31 10.52 0.94
N TYR A 66 -9.41 9.91 1.72
CA TYR A 66 -9.66 9.67 3.14
C TYR A 66 -9.77 10.96 3.95
N LYS A 67 -8.93 11.97 3.66
CA LYS A 67 -9.02 13.27 4.32
C LYS A 67 -10.33 13.98 4.00
N GLU A 68 -10.70 14.05 2.73
CA GLU A 68 -11.98 14.65 2.30
C GLU A 68 -13.18 13.98 2.99
N ALA A 69 -13.20 12.64 3.02
CA ALA A 69 -14.26 11.90 3.70
C ALA A 69 -14.26 12.15 5.23
N MET A 70 -13.08 12.30 5.85
CA MET A 70 -12.95 12.60 7.27
C MET A 70 -13.43 14.01 7.61
N GLU A 71 -13.13 15.00 6.77
CA GLU A 71 -13.59 16.38 6.93
C GLU A 71 -15.12 16.46 6.87
N VAL A 72 -15.74 15.77 5.90
CA VAL A 72 -17.21 15.70 5.80
C VAL A 72 -17.83 15.04 7.04
N ARG A 73 -17.24 13.94 7.53
CA ARG A 73 -17.72 13.27 8.75
C ARG A 73 -17.60 14.17 9.98
N ASN A 74 -16.47 14.86 10.15
CA ASN A 74 -16.25 15.78 11.27
C ASN A 74 -17.20 16.98 11.20
N ALA A 75 -17.45 17.54 10.02
CA ALA A 75 -18.41 18.62 9.82
C ALA A 75 -19.84 18.17 10.17
N ALA A 76 -20.26 16.98 9.70
CA ALA A 76 -21.56 16.40 10.04
C ALA A 76 -21.70 16.14 11.55
N GLN A 77 -20.66 15.60 12.19
CA GLN A 77 -20.67 15.32 13.63
C GLN A 77 -20.73 16.62 14.46
N THR A 78 -19.98 17.65 14.05
CA THR A 78 -20.01 18.97 14.69
C THR A 78 -21.39 19.63 14.54
N ALA A 79 -22.00 19.56 13.35
CA ALA A 79 -23.34 20.10 13.10
C ALA A 79 -24.44 19.37 13.91
N ILE A 80 -24.34 18.05 14.05
CA ILE A 80 -25.27 17.27 14.89
C ILE A 80 -25.08 17.65 16.37
N THR A 81 -23.84 17.78 16.82
CA THR A 81 -23.51 18.10 18.22
C THR A 81 -23.95 19.53 18.58
N SER A 82 -23.70 20.51 17.71
CA SER A 82 -24.12 21.90 17.93
C SER A 82 -25.65 22.03 17.98
N LYS A 83 -26.38 21.34 17.09
CA LYS A 83 -27.85 21.30 17.11
C LYS A 83 -28.41 20.69 18.40
N ARG A 84 -27.69 19.73 19.00
CA ARG A 84 -28.06 19.12 20.29
C ARG A 84 -27.84 20.08 21.46
N ILE A 85 -26.82 20.93 21.39
CA ILE A 85 -26.53 21.96 22.40
C ILE A 85 -27.55 23.10 22.33
N PHE A 86 -27.99 23.50 21.12
CA PHE A 86 -28.95 24.58 20.92
C PHE A 86 -30.42 24.22 21.22
N LYS A 87 -30.73 22.94 21.47
CA LYS A 87 -32.09 22.47 21.78
C LYS A 87 -32.38 22.37 23.28
N LYS A 88 -31.53 22.96 24.12
CA LYS A 88 -31.68 23.02 25.58
C LYS A 88 -31.82 24.47 26.01
#